data_AF-A0A231R8S8-F1
#
_entry.id   AF-A0A231R8S8-F1
#
_cell.length_a   1.000
_cell.length_b   1.000
_cell.length_c   1.000
_cell.angle_alpha   90.00
_cell.angle_beta   90.00
_cell.angle_gamma   90.00
#
_symmetry.space_group_name_H-M   'P 1'
#
loop_
_entity.id
_entity.type
_entity.pdbx_description
1 polymer ?
#
loop_
_entity_poly.entity_id
_entity_poly.type
_entity_poly.pdbx_seq_one_letter_code
_entity_poly.pdbx_strand_id
1 'polypeptide(L)'
;MDHVIHDGYQRVRAEAKFSLLWLNPPYQTNVDGERAELSFLRALTDFKKGVLQKGGLLLFCIPQYVLTDTAGLLSGRFRDISVYRFTDEHYDNFKQVIVVARYERAPRGEQTRMYRALQTLGNGDRTLLPTLEEVAPFIVPSALSTEPPYFRRDALDVEELNKDLESSSLFQEMRKSLVPTSNETKLKRPMLPLKPAHMGIALAAGAVGGNMGSHSAHCS
;
A
#
# COMPACT_ATOMS: atom_id res chain seq x y z
N MET A 1 8.15 17.16 7.99
CA MET A 1 7.46 15.92 7.57
C MET A 1 6.32 15.73 8.54
N ASP A 2 5.09 15.87 8.07
CA ASP A 2 3.91 15.98 8.95
C ASP A 2 3.34 14.61 9.37
N HIS A 3 3.66 13.54 8.61
CA HIS A 3 3.26 12.17 8.90
C HIS A 3 4.36 11.17 8.50
N VAL A 4 4.66 10.19 9.36
CA VAL A 4 5.66 9.13 9.11
C VAL A 4 5.05 7.78 9.48
N ILE A 5 5.14 6.81 8.57
CA ILE A 5 4.78 5.40 8.82
C ILE A 5 6.06 4.58 8.89
N HIS A 6 6.31 3.95 10.04
CA HIS A 6 7.35 2.92 10.18
C HIS A 6 6.73 1.56 9.86
N ASP A 7 6.72 1.17 8.58
CA ASP A 7 6.32 -0.16 8.11
C ASP A 7 6.85 -0.40 6.68
N GLY A 8 6.77 -1.63 6.17
CA GLY A 8 7.07 -1.93 4.76
C GLY A 8 6.04 -1.32 3.81
N TYR A 9 6.47 -0.85 2.63
CA TYR A 9 5.57 -0.22 1.64
C TYR A 9 4.36 -1.09 1.25
N GLN A 10 4.53 -2.42 1.30
CA GLN A 10 3.49 -3.42 1.03
C GLN A 10 2.31 -3.33 2.00
N ARG A 11 2.59 -2.79 3.19
CA ARG A 11 1.63 -2.58 4.27
C ARG A 11 1.18 -1.13 4.35
N VAL A 12 1.41 -0.32 3.32
CA VAL A 12 0.85 1.02 3.26
C VAL A 12 -0.41 0.98 2.40
N ARG A 13 -1.56 1.30 2.99
CA ARG A 13 -2.75 1.67 2.22
C ARG A 13 -2.68 3.16 1.97
N ALA A 14 -2.75 3.51 0.70
CA ALA A 14 -2.74 4.86 0.18
C ALA A 14 -3.63 4.93 -1.07
N GLU A 15 -4.42 5.99 -1.19
CA GLU A 15 -5.10 6.30 -2.46
C GLU A 15 -4.12 7.00 -3.42
N ALA A 16 -4.38 6.87 -4.74
CA ALA A 16 -3.57 7.42 -5.83
C ALA A 16 -3.63 8.96 -5.94
N LYS A 17 -3.23 9.68 -4.90
CA LYS A 17 -3.41 11.13 -4.77
C LYS A 17 -2.10 11.91 -4.56
N PHE A 18 -0.94 11.25 -4.56
CA PHE A 18 0.33 11.95 -4.37
C PHE A 18 0.80 12.57 -5.68
N SER A 19 1.15 13.85 -5.65
CA SER A 19 1.72 14.57 -6.80
C SER A 19 3.22 14.34 -7.00
N LEU A 20 3.90 13.82 -5.98
CA LEU A 20 5.32 13.47 -5.99
C LEU A 20 5.55 12.14 -5.27
N LEU A 21 6.35 11.27 -5.86
CA LEU A 21 6.79 10.00 -5.29
C LEU A 21 8.32 9.95 -5.31
N TRP A 22 8.93 9.93 -4.12
CA TRP A 22 10.37 9.68 -3.94
C TRP A 22 10.60 8.22 -3.56
N LEU A 23 11.37 7.50 -4.37
CA LEU A 23 11.71 6.09 -4.16
C LEU A 23 13.22 5.94 -3.98
N ASN A 24 13.62 5.37 -2.84
CA ASN A 24 14.98 4.89 -2.59
C ASN A 24 14.89 3.44 -2.06
N PRO A 25 14.51 2.48 -2.92
CA PRO A 25 14.34 1.08 -2.53
C PRO A 25 15.67 0.45 -2.05
N PRO A 26 15.63 -0.62 -1.24
CA PRO A 26 16.82 -1.38 -0.89
C PRO A 26 17.44 -2.05 -2.11
N TYR A 27 18.77 -2.11 -2.17
CA TYR A 27 19.51 -2.69 -3.29
C TYR A 27 19.72 -4.18 -3.09
N GLN A 28 18.67 -4.94 -3.36
CA GLN A 28 18.67 -6.39 -3.14
C GLN A 28 17.78 -7.10 -4.16
N THR A 29 18.04 -8.38 -4.34
CA THR A 29 17.14 -9.28 -5.05
C THR A 29 16.17 -9.91 -4.05
N ASN A 30 14.88 -9.87 -4.36
CA ASN A 30 13.85 -10.51 -3.56
C ASN A 30 13.94 -12.04 -3.67
N VAL A 31 13.19 -12.72 -2.80
CA VAL A 31 13.16 -14.20 -2.74
C VAL A 31 12.72 -14.83 -4.07
N ASP A 32 11.89 -14.13 -4.85
CA ASP A 32 11.41 -14.54 -6.16
C ASP A 32 12.40 -14.28 -7.31
N GLY A 33 13.58 -13.72 -7.01
CA GLY A 33 14.59 -13.37 -8.00
C GLY A 33 14.38 -12.00 -8.66
N GLU A 34 13.29 -11.28 -8.36
CA GLU A 34 13.08 -9.92 -8.87
C GLU A 34 13.89 -8.91 -8.06
N ARG A 35 14.46 -7.92 -8.73
CA ARG A 35 15.09 -6.78 -8.06
C ARG A 35 14.05 -6.00 -7.24
N ALA A 36 14.36 -5.71 -5.97
CA ALA A 36 13.46 -4.95 -5.11
C ALA A 36 13.10 -3.59 -5.72
N GLU A 37 14.05 -2.93 -6.38
CA GLU A 37 13.80 -1.64 -7.03
C GLU A 37 12.70 -1.73 -8.10
N LEU A 38 12.73 -2.80 -8.88
CA LEU A 38 11.74 -3.09 -9.91
C LEU A 38 10.37 -3.39 -9.29
N SER A 39 10.33 -4.19 -8.23
CA SER A 39 9.09 -4.51 -7.51
C SER A 39 8.44 -3.28 -6.89
N PHE A 40 9.24 -2.40 -6.26
CA PHE A 40 8.77 -1.14 -5.67
C PHE A 40 8.19 -0.22 -6.74
N LEU A 41 8.93 0.01 -7.83
CA LEU A 41 8.45 0.82 -8.94
C LEU A 41 7.13 0.25 -9.49
N ARG A 42 7.06 -1.07 -9.69
CA ARG A 42 5.87 -1.75 -10.21
C ARG A 42 4.65 -1.55 -9.32
N ALA A 43 4.80 -1.78 -8.02
CA ALA A 43 3.71 -1.75 -7.06
C ALA A 43 3.20 -0.32 -6.83
N LEU A 44 4.10 0.63 -6.59
CA LEU A 44 3.73 2.00 -6.20
C LEU A 44 3.26 2.85 -7.38
N THR A 45 3.49 2.37 -8.61
CA THR A 45 3.04 3.03 -9.85
C THR A 45 2.08 2.15 -10.65
N ASP A 46 1.46 1.17 -9.98
CA ASP A 46 0.40 0.38 -10.59
C ASP A 46 -0.81 1.26 -10.93
N PHE A 47 -1.49 0.97 -12.04
CA PHE A 47 -2.61 1.80 -12.49
C PHE A 47 -3.81 1.73 -11.54
N LYS A 48 -4.00 0.60 -10.84
CA LYS A 48 -5.13 0.39 -9.93
C LYS A 48 -4.76 0.63 -8.48
N LYS A 49 -3.56 0.20 -8.07
CA LYS A 49 -3.11 0.18 -6.67
C LYS A 49 -1.96 1.14 -6.37
N GLY A 50 -1.45 1.85 -7.37
CA GLY A 50 -0.36 2.80 -7.20
C GLY A 50 -0.79 4.02 -6.39
N VAL A 51 0.20 4.74 -5.88
CA VAL A 51 0.00 5.91 -5.02
C VAL A 51 0.21 7.23 -5.77
N LEU A 52 0.92 7.17 -6.91
CA LEU A 52 1.25 8.34 -7.71
C LEU A 52 0.08 8.73 -8.62
N GLN A 53 -0.36 9.98 -8.52
CA GLN A 53 -1.42 10.51 -9.36
C GLN A 53 -0.96 10.66 -10.81
N LYS A 54 -1.87 10.53 -11.78
CA LYS A 54 -1.57 10.82 -13.19
C LYS A 54 -1.01 12.24 -13.34
N GLY A 55 0.10 12.36 -14.07
CA GLY A 55 0.84 13.60 -14.23
C GLY A 55 1.74 13.95 -13.05
N GLY A 56 1.83 13.11 -12.00
CA GLY A 56 2.73 13.30 -10.85
C GLY A 56 4.22 13.15 -11.20
N LEU A 57 5.10 13.51 -10.26
CA LEU A 57 6.57 13.40 -10.39
C LEU A 57 7.07 12.13 -9.73
N LEU A 58 7.90 11.37 -10.42
CA LEU A 58 8.72 10.33 -9.83
C LEU A 58 10.15 10.86 -9.68
N LEU A 59 10.72 10.65 -8.50
CA LEU A 59 12.14 10.76 -8.22
C LEU A 59 12.61 9.38 -7.73
N PHE A 60 13.41 8.68 -8.51
CA PHE A 60 13.75 7.28 -8.26
C PHE A 60 15.27 7.10 -8.18
N CYS A 61 15.76 6.91 -6.96
CA CYS A 61 17.18 6.71 -6.65
C CYS A 61 17.52 5.22 -6.72
N ILE A 62 18.32 4.83 -7.71
CA ILE A 62 18.73 3.44 -7.95
C ILE A 62 20.18 3.37 -8.42
N PRO A 63 20.86 2.22 -8.32
CA PRO A 63 22.13 2.02 -8.99
C PRO A 63 21.96 2.10 -10.52
N GLN A 64 22.93 2.67 -11.23
CA GLN A 64 22.89 2.88 -12.68
C GLN A 64 22.56 1.61 -13.46
N TYR A 65 23.14 0.47 -13.08
CA TYR A 65 22.92 -0.79 -13.79
C TYR A 65 21.46 -1.28 -13.75
N VAL A 66 20.69 -0.87 -12.72
CA VAL A 66 19.27 -1.21 -12.53
C VAL A 66 18.36 -0.45 -13.50
N LEU A 67 18.88 0.56 -14.21
CA LEU A 67 18.15 1.23 -15.29
C LEU A 67 17.71 0.22 -16.36
N THR A 68 18.52 -0.82 -16.62
CA THR A 68 18.20 -1.85 -17.61
C THR A 68 16.97 -2.67 -17.20
N ASP A 69 16.92 -3.12 -15.94
CA ASP A 69 15.81 -3.90 -15.38
C ASP A 69 14.51 -3.08 -15.33
N THR A 70 14.62 -1.79 -15.03
CA THR A 70 13.47 -0.89 -14.84
C THR A 70 13.02 -0.19 -16.12
N ALA A 71 13.80 -0.23 -17.21
CA ALA A 71 13.55 0.45 -18.48
C ALA A 71 12.17 0.16 -19.07
N GLY A 72 11.71 -1.10 -19.00
CA GLY A 72 10.41 -1.50 -19.52
C GLY A 72 9.24 -0.80 -18.80
N LEU A 73 9.28 -0.77 -17.47
CA LEU A 73 8.27 -0.06 -16.69
C LEU A 73 8.35 1.45 -16.86
N LEU A 74 9.56 2.01 -16.79
CA LEU A 74 9.81 3.44 -16.93
C LEU A 74 9.27 3.95 -18.28
N SER A 75 9.72 3.35 -19.38
CA SER A 75 9.26 3.70 -20.73
C SER A 75 7.76 3.44 -20.96
N GLY A 76 7.16 2.46 -20.29
CA GLY A 76 5.75 2.09 -20.49
C GLY A 76 4.74 2.94 -19.71
N ARG A 77 5.15 3.51 -18.58
CA ARG A 77 4.28 4.25 -17.64
C ARG A 77 4.57 5.74 -17.56
N PHE A 78 5.76 6.16 -17.96
CA PHE A 78 6.24 7.53 -17.79
C PHE A 78 6.58 8.21 -19.12
N ARG A 79 6.73 9.53 -19.04
CA ARG A 79 7.23 10.43 -20.09
C ARG A 79 8.21 11.43 -19.49
N ASP A 80 8.87 12.20 -20.36
CA ASP A 80 9.82 13.25 -19.96
C ASP A 80 10.91 12.72 -19.01
N ILE A 81 11.44 11.52 -19.29
CA ILE A 81 12.41 10.84 -18.42
C ILE A 81 13.79 11.46 -18.59
N SER A 82 14.35 11.91 -17.47
CA SER A 82 15.74 12.37 -17.35
C SER A 82 16.46 11.54 -16.28
N VAL A 83 17.76 11.31 -16.48
CA VAL A 83 18.58 10.52 -15.54
C VAL A 83 19.81 11.34 -15.20
N TYR A 84 20.06 11.51 -13.91
CA TYR A 84 21.19 12.29 -13.39
C TYR A 84 22.04 11.42 -12.48
N ARG A 85 23.36 11.56 -12.58
CA ARG A 85 24.29 10.93 -11.64
C ARG A 85 24.59 11.86 -10.46
N PHE A 86 24.86 11.27 -9.31
CA PHE A 86 25.37 12.03 -8.16
C PHE A 86 26.76 12.63 -8.45
N THR A 87 27.05 13.74 -7.78
CA THR A 87 28.28 14.54 -7.91
C THR A 87 29.46 13.97 -7.11
N ASP A 88 29.20 13.08 -6.15
CA ASP A 88 30.14 12.76 -5.07
C ASP A 88 31.35 11.92 -5.49
N GLU A 89 32.47 12.10 -4.76
CA GLU A 89 33.66 11.23 -4.75
C GLU A 89 33.32 9.76 -4.44
N HIS A 90 32.12 9.48 -3.90
CA HIS A 90 31.62 8.14 -3.59
C HIS A 90 30.78 7.51 -4.71
N TYR A 91 30.58 8.19 -5.85
CA TYR A 91 29.87 7.62 -7.01
C TYR A 91 30.46 6.28 -7.44
N ASP A 92 31.78 6.13 -7.38
CA ASP A 92 32.45 4.91 -7.87
C ASP A 92 32.05 3.64 -7.07
N ASN A 93 31.55 3.80 -5.83
CA ASN A 93 31.13 2.68 -4.98
C ASN A 93 29.71 2.19 -5.28
N PHE A 94 28.74 3.11 -5.43
CA PHE A 94 27.32 2.74 -5.55
C PHE A 94 26.73 3.03 -6.94
N LYS A 95 27.37 3.91 -7.71
CA LYS A 95 26.96 4.36 -9.05
C LYS A 95 25.48 4.76 -9.09
N GLN A 96 25.02 5.47 -8.06
CA GLN A 96 23.62 5.83 -7.92
C GLN A 96 23.23 6.92 -8.92
N VAL A 97 22.03 6.78 -9.45
CA VAL A 97 21.39 7.75 -10.33
C VAL A 97 20.02 8.12 -9.80
N ILE A 98 19.58 9.33 -10.10
CA ILE A 98 18.20 9.76 -9.89
C ILE A 98 17.51 9.79 -11.25
N VAL A 99 16.48 8.96 -11.40
CA VAL A 99 15.54 9.05 -12.51
C VAL A 99 14.45 10.03 -12.13
N VAL A 100 14.27 11.06 -12.95
CA VAL A 100 13.19 12.04 -12.85
C VAL A 100 12.22 11.79 -13.99
N ALA A 101 10.94 11.60 -13.69
CA ALA A 101 9.97 11.22 -14.70
C ALA A 101 8.55 11.71 -14.39
N ARG A 102 7.75 11.99 -15.42
CA ARG A 102 6.33 12.33 -15.28
C ARG A 102 5.48 11.06 -15.40
N TYR A 103 4.61 10.79 -14.43
CA TYR A 103 3.73 9.62 -14.44
C TYR A 103 2.57 9.78 -15.43
N GLU A 104 2.89 9.58 -16.70
CA GLU A 104 1.97 9.62 -17.81
C GLU A 104 2.59 8.89 -18.99
N ARG A 105 1.80 8.09 -19.69
CA ARG A 105 2.31 7.28 -20.80
C ARG A 105 2.70 8.15 -22.00
N ALA A 106 3.95 8.04 -22.43
CA ALA A 106 4.43 8.69 -23.66
C ALA A 106 3.80 8.07 -24.94
N PRO A 107 3.84 8.74 -26.10
CA PRO A 107 3.49 8.13 -27.39
C PRO A 107 4.36 6.89 -27.71
N ARG A 108 3.82 5.90 -28.43
CA ARG A 108 4.51 4.61 -28.66
C ARG A 108 5.94 4.74 -29.20
N GLY A 109 6.17 5.64 -30.16
CA GLY A 109 7.51 5.86 -30.74
C GLY A 109 8.51 6.40 -29.70
N GLU A 110 8.04 7.24 -28.80
CA GLU A 110 8.84 7.79 -27.71
C GLU A 110 9.16 6.71 -26.66
N GLN A 111 8.18 5.85 -26.31
CA GLN A 111 8.40 4.72 -25.39
C GLN A 111 9.58 3.85 -25.87
N THR A 112 9.61 3.49 -27.16
CA THR A 112 10.71 2.69 -27.74
C THR A 112 12.05 3.44 -27.68
N ARG A 113 12.06 4.74 -27.96
CA ARG A 113 13.27 5.57 -27.86
C ARG A 113 13.79 5.64 -26.43
N MET A 114 12.90 5.89 -25.47
CA MET A 114 13.23 5.98 -24.04
C MET A 114 13.72 4.65 -23.50
N TYR A 115 13.08 3.54 -23.87
CA TYR A 115 13.54 2.20 -23.51
C TYR A 115 15.00 1.97 -23.94
N ARG A 116 15.31 2.26 -25.21
CA ARG A 116 16.68 2.11 -25.75
C ARG A 116 17.67 3.06 -25.07
N ALA A 117 17.26 4.29 -24.78
CA ALA A 117 18.09 5.25 -24.07
C ALA A 117 18.43 4.74 -22.65
N LEU A 118 17.43 4.28 -21.89
CA LEU A 118 17.62 3.71 -20.55
C LEU A 118 18.51 2.46 -20.56
N GLN A 119 18.35 1.59 -21.56
CA GLN A 119 19.24 0.43 -21.77
C GLN A 119 20.68 0.87 -22.05
N THR A 120 20.87 1.92 -22.85
CA THR A 120 22.21 2.46 -23.17
C THR A 120 22.84 3.08 -21.92
N LEU A 121 22.09 3.88 -21.17
CA LEU A 121 22.56 4.51 -19.94
C LEU A 121 22.89 3.48 -18.85
N GLY A 122 22.07 2.44 -18.70
CA GLY A 122 22.30 1.41 -17.70
C GLY A 122 23.54 0.55 -17.94
N ASN A 123 23.91 0.35 -19.21
CA ASN A 123 25.11 -0.39 -19.61
C ASN A 123 26.33 0.51 -19.89
N GLY A 124 26.14 1.83 -19.90
CA GLY A 124 27.13 2.80 -20.32
C GLY A 124 28.02 3.32 -19.19
N ASP A 125 28.97 4.17 -19.55
CA ASP A 125 29.86 4.84 -18.59
C ASP A 125 29.20 6.09 -17.99
N ARG A 126 29.71 6.56 -16.85
CA ARG A 126 29.26 7.75 -16.12
C ARG A 126 29.29 9.03 -16.94
N THR A 127 30.13 9.08 -17.98
CA THR A 127 30.27 10.23 -18.90
C THR A 127 29.01 10.49 -19.73
N LEU A 128 28.12 9.50 -19.86
CA LEU A 128 26.85 9.63 -20.57
C LEU A 128 25.76 10.30 -19.72
N LEU A 129 26.01 10.51 -18.43
CA LEU A 129 25.02 11.01 -17.48
C LEU A 129 25.39 12.42 -17.00
N PRO A 130 24.47 13.39 -17.14
CA PRO A 130 24.64 14.71 -16.54
C PRO A 130 24.64 14.60 -15.01
N THR A 131 25.33 15.52 -14.36
CA THR A 131 25.38 15.60 -12.89
C THR A 131 24.10 16.18 -12.30
N LEU A 132 23.87 15.95 -11.00
CA LEU A 132 22.79 16.62 -10.27
C LEU A 132 22.93 18.14 -10.23
N GLU A 133 24.13 18.70 -10.42
CA GLU A 133 24.33 20.15 -10.55
C GLU A 133 23.69 20.73 -11.83
N GLU A 134 23.53 19.91 -12.86
CA GLU A 134 22.92 20.30 -14.14
C GLU A 134 21.39 20.14 -14.14
N VAL A 135 20.79 19.77 -13.00
CA VAL A 135 19.35 19.58 -12.86
C VAL A 135 18.64 20.92 -12.94
N ALA A 136 17.79 21.08 -13.97
CA ALA A 136 16.85 22.18 -14.04
C ALA A 136 15.75 22.03 -12.96
N PRO A 137 15.21 23.14 -12.42
CA PRO A 137 14.09 23.08 -11.48
C PRO A 137 12.88 22.35 -12.06
N PHE A 138 12.29 21.44 -11.29
CA PHE A 138 11.07 20.71 -11.69
C PHE A 138 9.83 21.29 -11.02
N ILE A 139 8.74 21.39 -11.78
CA ILE A 139 7.44 21.81 -11.25
C ILE A 139 6.69 20.56 -10.75
N VAL A 140 6.47 20.52 -9.44
CA VAL A 140 5.57 19.55 -8.82
C VAL A 140 4.14 20.01 -9.08
N PRO A 141 3.30 19.19 -9.74
CA PRO A 141 1.93 19.55 -10.01
C PRO A 141 1.15 19.62 -8.70
N SER A 142 0.08 20.41 -8.68
CA SER A 142 -0.85 20.38 -7.56
C SER A 142 -1.43 18.98 -7.37
N ALA A 143 -1.61 18.58 -6.11
CA ALA A 143 -2.33 17.34 -5.81
C ALA A 143 -3.76 17.45 -6.36
N LEU A 144 -4.28 16.36 -6.93
CA LEU A 144 -5.63 16.30 -7.47
C LEU A 144 -6.71 16.37 -6.39
N SER A 145 -6.34 16.21 -5.12
CA SER A 145 -7.24 16.31 -3.97
C SER A 145 -6.54 17.02 -2.81
N THR A 146 -7.27 17.88 -2.12
CA THR A 146 -6.83 18.62 -0.93
C THR A 146 -7.08 17.85 0.38
N GLU A 147 -7.86 16.78 0.34
CA GLU A 147 -8.04 15.90 1.50
C GLU A 147 -6.84 14.94 1.57
N PRO A 148 -6.23 14.76 2.76
CA PRO A 148 -5.05 13.91 2.89
C PRO A 148 -5.40 12.50 2.39
N PRO A 149 -4.56 11.88 1.55
CA PRO A 149 -4.73 10.47 1.21
C PRO A 149 -4.80 9.69 2.53
N TYR A 150 -5.71 8.72 2.63
CA TYR A 150 -5.67 7.72 3.69
C TYR A 150 -4.28 7.07 3.65
N PHE A 151 -3.34 7.54 4.46
CA PHE A 151 -1.98 7.02 4.54
C PHE A 151 -1.91 6.24 5.84
N ARG A 152 -2.23 4.94 5.77
CA ARG A 152 -2.37 4.08 6.95
C ARG A 152 -1.62 2.76 6.77
N ARG A 153 -1.26 2.13 7.89
CA ARG A 153 -0.70 0.77 7.89
C ARG A 153 -1.78 -0.26 7.54
N ASP A 154 -1.39 -1.38 6.94
CA ASP A 154 -2.24 -2.51 6.54
C ASP A 154 -2.47 -3.49 7.71
N ALA A 155 -1.74 -3.32 8.82
CA ALA A 155 -2.10 -3.94 10.08
C ALA A 155 -3.40 -3.29 10.57
N LEU A 156 -4.50 -4.05 10.56
CA LEU A 156 -5.76 -3.66 11.18
C LEU A 156 -5.51 -3.39 12.66
N ASP A 157 -5.39 -2.12 13.02
CA ASP A 157 -5.56 -1.71 14.40
C ASP A 157 -7.05 -1.85 14.73
N VAL A 158 -7.38 -2.76 15.64
CA VAL A 158 -8.76 -3.06 16.04
C VAL A 158 -9.44 -1.81 16.58
N GLU A 159 -8.70 -0.89 17.21
CA GLU A 159 -9.24 0.37 17.73
C GLU A 159 -9.56 1.36 16.61
N GLU A 160 -8.73 1.42 15.55
CA GLU A 160 -8.98 2.27 14.38
C GLU A 160 -10.09 1.71 13.50
N LEU A 161 -10.14 0.39 13.31
CA LEU A 161 -11.22 -0.29 12.60
C LEU A 161 -12.56 0.01 13.28
N ASN A 162 -12.63 -0.04 14.61
CA ASN A 162 -13.85 0.29 15.32
C ASN A 162 -14.31 1.73 15.08
N LYS A 163 -13.38 2.70 15.08
CA LYS A 163 -13.70 4.11 14.75
C LYS A 163 -14.21 4.27 13.32
N ASP A 164 -13.56 3.63 12.35
CA ASP A 164 -13.98 3.69 10.94
C ASP A 164 -15.35 3.02 10.73
N LEU A 165 -15.60 1.88 11.40
CA LEU A 165 -16.89 1.18 11.40
C LEU A 165 -18.01 2.01 12.05
N GLU A 166 -17.72 2.74 13.13
CA GLU A 166 -18.68 3.64 13.78
C GLU A 166 -19.08 4.81 12.87
N SER A 167 -18.13 5.33 12.09
CA SER A 167 -18.33 6.45 11.15
C SER A 167 -19.00 6.04 9.83
N SER A 168 -19.01 4.75 9.48
CA SER A 168 -19.54 4.26 8.21
C SER A 168 -21.07 4.10 8.25
N SER A 169 -21.78 4.94 7.50
CA SER A 169 -23.24 4.88 7.35
C SER A 169 -23.72 3.53 6.81
N LEU A 170 -22.97 2.95 5.86
CA LEU A 170 -23.24 1.62 5.31
C LEU A 170 -23.10 0.52 6.37
N PHE A 171 -22.08 0.61 7.22
CA PHE A 171 -21.91 -0.37 8.30
C PHE A 171 -22.99 -0.25 9.36
N GLN A 172 -23.45 0.97 9.68
CA GLN A 172 -24.59 1.17 10.57
C GLN A 172 -25.89 0.58 10.02
N GLU A 173 -26.12 0.71 8.71
CA GLU A 173 -27.31 0.18 8.05
C GLU A 173 -27.26 -1.35 7.96
N MET A 174 -26.09 -1.91 7.65
CA MET A 174 -25.83 -3.35 7.67
C MET A 174 -25.98 -3.93 9.09
N ARG A 175 -25.49 -3.22 10.12
CA ARG A 175 -25.62 -3.62 11.53
C ARG A 175 -27.08 -3.70 11.97
N LYS A 176 -27.94 -2.79 11.51
CA LYS A 176 -29.39 -2.84 11.77
C LYS A 176 -30.06 -4.08 11.17
N SER A 177 -29.53 -4.60 10.07
CA SER A 177 -30.05 -5.81 9.40
C SER A 177 -29.43 -7.12 9.92
N LEU A 178 -28.19 -7.09 10.41
CA LEU A 178 -27.45 -8.28 10.83
C LEU A 178 -27.46 -8.52 12.34
N VAL A 179 -27.71 -7.50 13.15
CA VAL A 179 -27.94 -7.69 14.59
C VAL A 179 -29.38 -8.15 14.72
N PRO A 180 -29.65 -9.42 15.06
CA PRO A 180 -31.01 -9.81 15.36
C PRO A 180 -31.48 -8.91 16.49
N THR A 181 -32.60 -8.21 16.28
CA THR A 181 -33.33 -7.58 17.37
C THR A 181 -33.56 -8.69 18.38
N SER A 182 -32.76 -8.72 19.44
CA SER A 182 -32.96 -9.64 20.54
C SER A 182 -34.25 -9.20 21.20
N ASN A 183 -35.39 -9.64 20.65
CA ASN A 183 -36.53 -9.91 21.48
C ASN A 183 -35.97 -10.86 22.53
N GLU A 184 -35.79 -10.36 23.74
CA GLU A 184 -35.52 -11.17 24.91
C GLU A 184 -36.67 -12.19 25.01
N THR A 185 -36.55 -13.31 24.31
CA THR A 185 -37.33 -14.50 24.58
C THR A 185 -36.76 -15.09 25.86
N LYS A 186 -37.06 -14.42 26.99
CA LYS A 186 -37.02 -15.06 28.30
C LYS A 186 -37.84 -16.32 28.17
N LEU A 187 -37.18 -17.46 28.15
CA LEU A 187 -37.83 -18.76 28.11
C LEU A 187 -38.71 -18.86 29.36
N LYS A 188 -40.03 -18.73 29.19
CA LYS A 188 -40.97 -19.00 30.29
C LYS A 188 -40.72 -20.44 30.74
N ARG A 189 -40.49 -20.64 32.04
CA ARG A 189 -40.21 -21.95 32.65
C ARG A 189 -41.28 -22.95 32.18
N PRO A 190 -40.93 -24.00 31.43
CA PRO A 190 -41.93 -24.95 30.95
C PRO A 190 -42.51 -25.73 32.14
N MET A 191 -43.83 -25.92 32.15
CA MET A 191 -44.59 -26.55 33.23
C MET A 191 -44.41 -28.08 33.30
N LEU A 192 -43.48 -28.66 32.54
CA LEU A 192 -43.10 -30.08 32.60
C LEU A 192 -41.58 -30.25 32.35
N PRO A 193 -40.93 -31.29 32.90
CA PRO A 193 -39.50 -31.54 32.71
C PRO A 193 -39.18 -31.78 31.23
N LEU A 194 -38.14 -31.10 30.72
CA LEU A 194 -37.69 -31.24 29.33
C LEU A 194 -37.01 -32.61 29.12
N LYS A 195 -37.47 -33.36 28.11
CA LYS A 195 -36.84 -34.62 27.68
C LYS A 195 -35.46 -34.33 27.02
N PRO A 196 -34.48 -35.26 27.09
CA PRO A 196 -33.10 -35.04 26.61
C PRO A 196 -32.99 -34.51 25.17
N ALA A 197 -33.89 -34.93 24.28
CA ALA A 197 -33.92 -34.48 22.89
C ALA A 197 -34.17 -32.96 22.73
N HIS A 198 -34.85 -32.31 23.67
CA HIS A 198 -35.14 -30.87 23.62
C HIS A 198 -33.99 -30.01 24.16
N MET A 199 -33.14 -30.57 25.04
CA MET A 199 -31.92 -29.88 25.52
C MET A 199 -30.89 -29.72 24.40
N GLY A 200 -30.75 -30.72 23.52
CA GLY A 200 -29.85 -30.64 22.37
C GLY A 200 -30.21 -29.50 21.41
N ILE A 201 -31.51 -29.28 21.18
CA ILE A 201 -32.00 -28.20 20.30
C ILE A 201 -31.79 -26.83 20.94
N ALA A 202 -31.99 -26.69 22.25
CA ALA A 202 -31.79 -25.43 22.97
C ALA A 202 -30.31 -25.02 23.03
N LEU A 203 -29.39 -25.98 23.14
CA LEU A 203 -27.94 -25.74 23.05
C LEU A 203 -27.51 -25.33 21.64
N ALA A 204 -27.97 -26.04 20.61
CA ALA A 204 -27.66 -25.73 19.21
C ALA A 204 -28.21 -24.37 18.76
N ALA A 205 -29.33 -23.92 19.35
CA ALA A 205 -29.95 -22.62 19.09
C ALA A 205 -29.34 -21.46 19.89
N GLY A 206 -28.31 -21.70 20.71
CA GLY A 206 -27.63 -20.65 21.49
C GLY A 206 -28.48 -20.03 22.62
N ALA A 207 -29.60 -20.67 23.00
CA ALA A 207 -30.52 -20.16 24.02
C ALA A 207 -30.06 -20.43 25.47
N VAL A 208 -28.94 -21.14 25.65
CA VAL A 208 -28.30 -21.38 26.94
C VAL A 208 -26.89 -20.82 26.87
N GLY A 209 -26.70 -19.60 27.37
CA GLY A 209 -25.39 -18.98 27.50
C GLY A 209 -24.52 -19.78 28.47
N GLY A 210 -23.26 -20.02 28.09
CA GLY A 210 -22.26 -20.74 28.86
C GLY A 210 -21.81 -20.03 30.13
N ASN A 211 -22.72 -19.86 31.10
CA ASN A 211 -22.40 -19.44 32.45
C ASN A 211 -22.77 -20.57 33.42
N MET A 212 -21.93 -21.60 33.49
CA MET A 212 -21.86 -22.39 34.72
C MET A 212 -21.05 -21.56 35.71
N GLY A 213 -21.77 -20.72 36.48
CA GLY A 213 -21.17 -19.91 37.52
C GLY A 213 -20.43 -20.80 38.52
N SER A 214 -19.15 -20.49 38.72
CA SER A 214 -18.41 -20.91 39.90
C SER A 214 -18.93 -20.13 41.11
N HIS A 215 -19.77 -20.78 41.92
CA HIS A 215 -19.85 -20.46 43.34
C HIS A 215 -19.71 -21.74 44.16
N SER A 216 -18.55 -21.83 44.78
CA SER A 216 -18.19 -22.68 45.89
C SER A 216 -19.03 -22.39 47.13
N ALA A 217 -19.38 -23.47 47.86
CA ALA A 217 -19.12 -23.69 49.30
C ALA A 217 -20.32 -24.01 50.23
N HIS A 218 -20.09 -25.10 50.97
CA HIS A 218 -20.46 -25.42 52.36
C HIS A 218 -21.70 -26.26 52.76
N CYS A 219 -21.35 -27.42 53.36
CA CYS A 219 -21.83 -28.08 54.58
C CYS A 219 -23.33 -28.37 54.78
N SER A 220 -23.67 -29.66 54.87
CA SER A 220 -23.76 -30.42 56.13
C SER A 220 -23.65 -31.92 55.84
#